data_AF-A0A2G2MIY1-F1
#
_entry.id   AF-A0A2G2MIY1-F1
#
_cell.length_a   1.000
_cell.length_b   1.000
_cell.length_c   1.000
_cell.angle_alpha   90.00
_cell.angle_beta   90.00
_cell.angle_gamma   90.00
#
_symmetry.space_group_name_H-M   'P 1'
#
loop_
_entity.id
_entity.type
_entity.pdbx_description
1 polymer ?
#
loop_
_entity_poly.entity_id
_entity_poly.type
_entity_poly.pdbx_seq_one_letter_code
_entity_poly.pdbx_strand_id
1 'polypeptide(L)'
;MLNLFVKALVFMCFVIGASQKAYPQNLDFNVLVTDRQNKPKRIGAGIIIDNKGHLVTSSAVVSTKNKMFVRFLNDDRVYTATLDRIDDKLGLALLSIEDKTIETIATFSNRKAGAGSIVTTTHLAPDGSKFTTKGSVSQILLRPTGLNFYKHNAKFKNNAYGGALVNECGEILGLNIVDPFLTKRQARRLPELEDTFFAISEVNIKEFLSISNIQPSVAEKNCLSAVERATQAEQDVEQKSDAIKKGRQEYEKVVTALDAKEKQAEEAKERAKIAEADAEKTQKALERIRRDSTATKKSKEEAEEAAKKTREEAERAAIDAAAYAAEIKKLQEERLSLEAAFAKKKKRQMYIWGGVGLLFLVFLVLVMAILRKRNAQILAEKEGKAVAEAKLAETFADIECRGADDMGVAHAFNVTGAALLRAPQGVIVGRQPQTAAILLNHPEVSRAHLKFTLTNNQVFVEDLGTTNGSSVNGVRLVAHKVARLTNGDTLTIGKITFKVTFVGA
;
A
#
# COMPACT_ATOMS: atom_id res chain seq x y z
N MET A 1 -5.93 -20.15 -24.22
CA MET A 1 -6.85 -19.20 -23.56
C MET A 1 -6.84 -19.27 -22.03
N LEU A 2 -6.87 -20.47 -21.41
CA LEU A 2 -6.85 -20.63 -19.94
C LEU A 2 -5.62 -19.97 -19.26
N ASN A 3 -4.46 -19.99 -19.92
CA ASN A 3 -3.21 -19.41 -19.40
C ASN A 3 -3.22 -17.86 -19.37
N LEU A 4 -4.02 -17.23 -20.24
CA LEU A 4 -4.16 -15.77 -20.28
C LEU A 4 -5.13 -15.28 -19.19
N PHE A 5 -6.19 -16.06 -18.95
CA PHE A 5 -7.20 -15.77 -17.93
C PHE A 5 -6.66 -15.97 -16.50
N VAL A 6 -5.85 -17.01 -16.26
CA VAL A 6 -5.19 -17.22 -14.95
C VAL A 6 -4.18 -16.11 -14.66
N LYS A 7 -3.40 -15.67 -15.66
CA LYS A 7 -2.49 -14.52 -15.53
C LYS A 7 -3.25 -13.22 -15.25
N ALA A 8 -4.38 -12.99 -15.92
CA ALA A 8 -5.24 -11.84 -15.67
C ALA A 8 -5.88 -11.87 -14.27
N LEU A 9 -6.29 -13.04 -13.77
CA LEU A 9 -6.85 -13.19 -12.42
C LEU A 9 -5.80 -13.05 -11.31
N VAL A 10 -4.58 -13.54 -11.52
CA VAL A 10 -3.45 -13.29 -10.61
C VAL A 10 -3.12 -11.80 -10.58
N PHE A 11 -3.13 -11.13 -11.74
CA PHE A 11 -2.93 -9.68 -11.85
C PHE A 11 -4.08 -8.89 -11.19
N MET A 12 -5.33 -9.33 -11.34
CA MET A 12 -6.50 -8.70 -10.73
C MET A 12 -6.56 -8.93 -9.21
N CYS A 13 -6.16 -10.11 -8.72
CA CYS A 13 -5.91 -10.35 -7.29
C CYS A 13 -4.71 -9.54 -6.77
N PHE A 14 -3.74 -9.17 -7.62
CA PHE A 14 -2.66 -8.26 -7.26
C PHE A 14 -3.17 -6.81 -7.08
N VAL A 15 -4.14 -6.41 -7.90
CA VAL A 15 -4.78 -5.08 -7.84
C VAL A 15 -5.78 -4.97 -6.68
N ILE A 16 -6.46 -6.07 -6.30
CA ILE A 16 -7.54 -6.07 -5.30
C ILE A 16 -7.09 -6.63 -3.93
N GLY A 17 -6.07 -7.50 -3.91
CA GLY A 17 -5.65 -8.28 -2.73
C GLY A 17 -4.46 -7.71 -1.94
N ALA A 18 -3.87 -6.60 -2.36
CA ALA A 18 -3.06 -5.81 -1.47
C ALA A 18 -4.00 -4.97 -0.58
N SER A 19 -4.61 -5.62 0.41
CA SER A 19 -4.81 -4.92 1.68
C SER A 19 -3.40 -4.59 2.19
N GLN A 20 -2.78 -3.58 1.60
CA GLN A 20 -1.64 -2.89 2.17
C GLN A 20 -2.11 -2.57 3.56
N LYS A 21 -1.55 -3.23 4.58
CA LYS A 21 -1.59 -2.68 5.93
C LYS A 21 -1.13 -1.25 5.72
N ALA A 22 -2.07 -0.32 5.83
CA ALA A 22 -1.78 1.08 5.65
C ALA A 22 -0.60 1.34 6.56
N TYR A 23 0.47 1.86 5.97
CA TYR A 23 1.67 2.31 6.67
C TYR A 23 1.22 2.92 8.01
N PRO A 24 1.72 2.47 9.17
CA PRO A 24 1.27 3.03 10.43
C PRO A 24 1.44 4.54 10.34
N GLN A 25 0.35 5.29 10.39
CA GLN A 25 0.38 6.71 10.03
C GLN A 25 1.20 7.55 11.01
N ASN A 26 1.73 6.92 12.07
CA ASN A 26 2.15 7.53 13.32
C ASN A 26 3.61 7.16 13.70
N LEU A 27 4.48 6.85 12.73
CA LEU A 27 5.84 6.33 12.98
C LEU A 27 6.94 7.38 13.14
N ASP A 28 6.67 8.66 12.86
CA ASP A 28 7.70 9.71 12.86
C ASP A 28 7.28 10.89 13.73
N PHE A 29 8.12 11.22 14.71
CA PHE A 29 7.93 12.32 15.66
C PHE A 29 8.91 13.43 15.35
N ASN A 30 8.46 14.68 15.39
CA ASN A 30 9.35 15.81 15.19
C ASN A 30 10.10 16.11 16.49
N VAL A 31 11.42 16.01 16.43
CA VAL A 31 12.34 16.48 17.46
C VAL A 31 12.70 17.92 17.12
N LEU A 32 12.18 18.85 17.92
CA LEU A 32 12.50 20.26 17.85
C LEU A 32 13.52 20.61 18.93
N VAL A 33 14.66 21.15 18.52
CA VAL A 33 15.67 21.70 19.44
C VAL A 33 15.64 23.21 19.37
N THR A 34 15.42 23.86 20.52
CA THR A 34 15.35 25.32 20.62
C THR A 34 16.60 25.91 21.25
N ASP A 35 16.89 27.18 21.06
CA ASP A 35 17.93 27.88 21.84
C ASP A 35 17.44 28.30 23.24
N ARG A 36 18.29 29.03 23.98
CA ARG A 36 17.96 29.57 25.31
C ARG A 36 16.80 30.58 25.29
N GLN A 37 16.46 31.13 24.12
CA GLN A 37 15.34 32.06 23.91
C GLN A 37 14.08 31.33 23.40
N ASN A 38 14.04 29.99 23.46
CA ASN A 38 12.99 29.15 22.89
C ASN A 38 12.78 29.30 21.37
N LYS A 39 13.76 29.84 20.64
CA LYS A 39 13.68 29.91 19.18
C LYS A 39 14.11 28.58 18.56
N PRO A 40 13.37 28.07 17.55
CA PRO A 40 13.70 26.81 16.90
C PRO A 40 15.08 26.93 16.23
N LYS A 41 16.03 26.08 16.66
CA LYS A 41 17.40 26.06 16.14
C LYS A 41 17.64 24.89 15.20
N ARG A 42 16.96 23.77 15.43
CA ARG A 42 17.09 22.55 14.62
C ARG A 42 15.82 21.71 14.72
N ILE A 43 15.47 21.07 13.61
CA ILE A 43 14.35 20.14 13.50
C ILE A 43 14.88 18.83 12.92
N GLY A 44 14.43 17.71 13.47
CA GLY A 44 14.62 16.38 12.89
C GLY A 44 13.47 15.47 13.24
N ALA A 45 13.56 14.20 12.85
CA ALA A 45 12.56 13.17 13.09
C ALA A 45 13.07 12.11 14.08
N GLY A 46 12.17 11.28 14.61
CA GLY A 46 12.49 10.20 15.54
C GLY A 46 11.40 9.14 15.60
N ILE A 47 11.71 7.99 16.18
CA ILE A 47 10.79 6.86 16.35
C ILE A 47 10.57 6.56 17.83
N ILE A 48 9.35 6.13 18.20
CA ILE A 48 9.03 5.63 19.55
C ILE A 48 9.34 4.15 19.62
N ILE A 49 10.12 3.74 20.61
CA ILE A 49 10.60 2.38 20.77
C ILE A 49 9.69 1.52 21.63
N ASP A 50 9.06 2.11 22.65
CA ASP A 50 8.16 1.41 23.56
C ASP A 50 7.12 2.36 24.18
N ASN A 51 6.22 1.79 24.98
CA ASN A 51 5.19 2.53 25.71
C ASN A 51 5.69 3.22 26.98
N LYS A 52 7.00 3.18 27.26
CA LYS A 52 7.60 3.86 28.42
C LYS A 52 8.12 5.25 28.08
N GLY A 53 8.04 5.65 26.81
CA GLY A 53 8.48 6.96 26.36
C GLY A 53 9.92 7.00 25.87
N HIS A 54 10.52 5.86 25.50
CA HIS A 54 11.84 5.86 24.87
C HIS A 54 11.72 6.17 23.37
N LEU A 55 12.54 7.11 22.89
CA LEU A 55 12.62 7.48 21.48
C LEU A 55 14.05 7.40 20.95
N VAL A 56 14.19 7.03 19.68
CA VAL A 56 15.48 7.09 18.97
C VAL A 56 15.40 8.11 17.86
N THR A 57 16.45 8.93 17.74
CA THR A 57 16.63 9.91 16.67
C THR A 57 18.09 9.95 16.23
N SER A 58 18.42 10.84 15.29
CA SER A 58 19.81 11.06 14.89
C SER A 58 20.57 11.91 15.91
N SER A 59 21.82 11.54 16.19
CA SER A 59 22.72 12.33 17.05
C SER A 59 22.99 13.74 16.50
N ALA A 60 22.83 13.94 15.19
CA ALA A 60 23.01 15.25 14.56
C ALA A 60 21.85 16.22 14.85
N VAL A 61 20.71 15.73 15.34
CA VAL A 61 19.51 16.54 15.62
C VAL A 61 19.50 17.03 17.08
N VAL A 62 20.01 16.24 18.01
CA VAL A 62 19.92 16.49 19.46
C VAL A 62 20.92 17.55 19.95
N SER A 63 20.68 18.08 21.16
CA SER A 63 21.58 19.03 21.80
C SER A 63 21.74 18.79 23.30
N THR A 64 22.96 18.95 23.79
CA THR A 64 23.29 18.88 25.22
C THR A 64 23.20 20.24 25.93
N LYS A 65 23.03 21.34 25.20
CA LYS A 65 23.07 22.72 25.74
C LYS A 65 21.72 23.41 25.77
N ASN A 66 20.75 22.82 25.10
CA ASN A 66 19.50 23.42 24.66
C ASN A 66 18.36 22.50 25.03
N LYS A 67 17.17 23.08 25.31
CA LYS A 67 15.97 22.27 25.53
C LYS A 67 15.57 21.56 24.24
N MET A 68 15.08 20.34 24.41
CA MET A 68 14.55 19.51 23.33
C MET A 68 13.08 19.27 23.59
N PHE A 69 12.29 19.45 22.54
CA PHE A 69 10.85 19.22 22.55
C PHE A 69 10.52 18.17 21.50
N VAL A 70 9.64 17.24 21.86
CA VAL A 70 9.11 16.23 20.94
C VAL A 70 7.66 16.57 20.68
N ARG A 71 7.29 16.75 19.41
CA ARG A 71 5.91 16.96 18.99
C ARG A 71 5.36 15.69 18.33
N PHE A 72 4.21 15.23 18.83
CA PHE A 72 3.42 14.16 18.25
C PHE A 72 2.51 14.71 17.17
N LEU A 73 2.50 14.10 15.99
CA LEU A 73 1.78 14.64 14.83
C LEU A 73 0.28 14.30 14.82
N ASN A 74 -0.11 13.26 15.56
CA ASN A 74 -1.48 12.76 15.50
C ASN A 74 -2.42 13.62 16.36
N ASP A 75 -1.87 14.24 17.40
CA ASP A 75 -2.61 14.95 18.43
C ASP A 75 -1.92 16.26 18.86
N ASP A 76 -0.88 16.70 18.14
CA ASP A 76 -0.09 17.91 18.36
C ASP A 76 0.50 18.07 19.77
N ARG A 77 0.53 17.00 20.57
CA ARG A 77 1.10 17.04 21.92
C ARG A 77 2.59 17.31 21.87
N VAL A 78 3.05 18.16 22.80
CA VAL A 78 4.46 18.54 22.91
C VAL A 78 5.00 18.14 24.28
N TYR A 79 6.08 17.37 24.26
CA TYR A 79 6.78 16.92 25.46
C TYR A 79 8.17 17.55 25.54
N THR A 80 8.65 17.78 26.75
CA THR A 80 10.07 18.06 26.97
C THR A 80 10.81 16.72 27.01
N ALA A 81 11.83 16.56 26.18
CA ALA A 81 12.61 15.34 26.11
C ALA A 81 13.93 15.45 26.87
N THR A 82 14.31 14.39 27.59
CA THR A 82 15.63 14.21 28.17
C THR A 82 16.53 13.48 27.20
N LEU A 83 17.82 13.82 27.23
CA LEU A 83 18.84 13.10 26.48
C LEU A 83 19.45 12.02 27.36
N ASP A 84 19.19 10.76 27.05
CA ASP A 84 19.68 9.65 27.87
C ASP A 84 21.02 9.12 27.35
N ARG A 85 21.17 9.04 26.01
CA ARG A 85 22.37 8.51 25.38
C ARG A 85 22.63 9.13 24.01
N ILE A 86 23.90 9.30 23.66
CA ILE A 86 24.35 9.64 22.30
C ILE A 86 25.45 8.68 21.89
N ASP A 87 25.38 8.16 20.67
CA ASP A 87 26.47 7.50 19.99
C ASP A 87 26.74 8.16 18.64
N ASP A 88 27.78 9.01 18.60
CA ASP A 88 28.21 9.72 17.40
C ASP A 88 28.72 8.78 16.29
N LYS A 89 29.23 7.58 16.64
CA LYS A 89 29.73 6.62 15.64
C LYS A 89 28.58 5.94 14.91
N LEU A 90 27.49 5.66 15.63
CA LEU A 90 26.25 5.12 15.08
C LEU A 90 25.37 6.22 14.45
N GLY A 91 25.60 7.48 14.81
CA GLY A 91 24.76 8.59 14.39
C GLY A 91 23.41 8.61 15.11
N LEU A 92 23.31 7.98 16.30
CA LEU A 92 22.07 7.75 17.04
C LEU A 92 22.05 8.47 18.39
N ALA A 93 20.85 8.84 18.84
CA ALA A 93 20.60 9.34 20.18
C ALA A 93 19.32 8.71 20.76
N LEU A 94 19.36 8.40 22.05
CA LEU A 94 18.23 7.92 22.85
C LEU A 94 17.70 9.09 23.66
N LEU A 95 16.39 9.32 23.54
CA LEU A 95 15.64 10.32 24.29
C LEU A 95 14.58 9.62 25.15
N SER A 96 14.20 10.27 26.24
CA SER A 96 13.02 9.89 27.03
C SER A 96 12.05 11.05 27.19
N ILE A 97 10.76 10.74 27.23
CA ILE A 97 9.68 11.66 27.57
C ILE A 97 8.79 11.04 28.65
N GLU A 98 8.18 11.88 29.47
CA GLU A 98 7.19 11.44 30.44
C GLU A 98 5.80 11.44 29.82
N ASP A 99 5.39 10.32 29.22
CA ASP A 99 4.03 10.10 28.73
C ASP A 99 3.60 8.63 28.87
N LYS A 100 2.47 8.37 29.53
CA LYS A 100 1.91 7.03 29.76
C LYS A 100 0.86 6.61 28.72
N THR A 101 0.57 7.46 27.74
CA THR A 101 -0.52 7.28 26.76
C THR A 101 0.00 7.02 25.34
N ILE A 102 1.26 6.57 25.23
CA ILE A 102 1.89 6.23 23.97
C ILE A 102 1.35 4.88 23.49
N GLU A 103 0.57 4.91 22.40
CA GLU A 103 -0.06 3.71 21.81
C GLU A 103 0.72 3.13 20.62
N THR A 104 1.50 3.95 19.91
CA THR A 104 2.20 3.50 18.69
C THR A 104 3.64 3.14 19.00
N ILE A 105 4.01 1.88 18.73
CA ILE A 105 5.34 1.34 18.97
C ILE A 105 6.00 0.95 17.64
N ALA A 106 7.24 1.39 17.44
CA ALA A 106 8.08 1.00 16.32
C ALA A 106 8.19 -0.53 16.22
N THR A 107 7.81 -1.08 15.07
CA THR A 107 8.01 -2.51 14.75
C THR A 107 9.16 -2.65 13.75
N PHE A 108 10.23 -3.31 14.17
CA PHE A 108 11.40 -3.53 13.33
C PHE A 108 11.24 -4.77 12.46
N SER A 109 11.80 -4.72 11.27
CA SER A 109 11.89 -5.89 10.40
C SER A 109 12.70 -7.00 11.09
N ASN A 110 12.28 -8.24 10.86
CA ASN A 110 13.03 -9.44 11.21
C ASN A 110 13.95 -9.89 10.06
N ARG A 111 13.91 -9.19 8.92
CA ARG A 111 14.65 -9.49 7.71
C ARG A 111 15.41 -8.27 7.21
N LYS A 112 16.69 -8.45 6.90
CA LYS A 112 17.53 -7.41 6.27
C LYS A 112 17.01 -7.07 4.88
N ALA A 113 17.07 -5.79 4.52
CA ALA A 113 16.76 -5.37 3.15
C ALA A 113 17.88 -5.78 2.19
N GLY A 114 17.53 -6.31 1.02
CA GLY A 114 18.46 -6.55 -0.09
C GLY A 114 18.63 -5.30 -0.97
N ALA A 115 19.67 -5.27 -1.81
CA ALA A 115 19.76 -4.27 -2.88
C ALA A 115 18.53 -4.39 -3.80
N GLY A 116 17.97 -3.25 -4.21
CA GLY A 116 16.73 -3.16 -4.97
C GLY A 116 15.44 -3.20 -4.14
N SER A 117 15.51 -3.48 -2.83
CA SER A 117 14.32 -3.47 -1.96
C SER A 117 13.65 -2.10 -1.98
N ILE A 118 12.34 -2.08 -2.19
CA ILE A 118 11.54 -0.85 -2.13
C ILE A 118 11.46 -0.40 -0.67
N VAL A 119 11.79 0.88 -0.47
CA VAL A 119 11.78 1.52 0.84
C VAL A 119 10.99 2.80 0.80
N THR A 120 10.36 3.12 1.93
CA THR A 120 9.68 4.39 2.13
C THR A 120 10.29 5.09 3.32
N THR A 121 10.40 6.41 3.23
CA THR A 121 10.75 7.24 4.37
C THR A 121 9.80 8.43 4.46
N THR A 122 9.56 8.88 5.67
CA THR A 122 8.76 10.08 5.93
C THR A 122 9.69 11.25 6.21
N HIS A 123 9.32 12.40 5.69
CA HIS A 123 9.85 13.68 6.11
C HIS A 123 8.71 14.64 6.46
N LEU A 124 8.99 15.58 7.36
CA LEU A 124 7.98 16.42 7.99
C LEU A 124 8.32 17.88 7.78
N ALA A 125 7.43 18.65 7.16
CA ALA A 125 7.64 20.08 7.03
C ALA A 125 7.52 20.81 8.38
N PRO A 126 8.08 22.02 8.50
CA PRO A 126 8.02 22.81 9.74
C PRO A 126 6.60 23.11 10.24
N ASP A 127 5.61 23.09 9.34
CA ASP A 127 4.18 23.29 9.64
C ASP A 127 3.47 22.02 10.15
N GLY A 128 4.20 20.90 10.28
CA GLY A 128 3.65 19.61 10.70
C GLY A 128 3.12 18.75 9.56
N SER A 129 3.12 19.22 8.31
CA SER A 129 2.68 18.42 7.18
C SER A 129 3.63 17.26 6.87
N LYS A 130 3.04 16.07 6.65
CA LYS A 130 3.73 14.80 6.44
C LYS A 130 3.86 14.48 4.96
N PHE A 131 5.09 14.18 4.55
CA PHE A 131 5.39 13.76 3.19
C PHE A 131 6.13 12.43 3.23
N THR A 132 5.65 11.46 2.45
CA THR A 132 6.34 10.18 2.30
C THR A 132 7.04 10.15 0.96
N THR A 133 8.28 9.70 0.95
CA THR A 133 9.05 9.48 -0.28
C THR A 133 9.41 8.02 -0.40
N LYS A 134 9.17 7.45 -1.58
CA LYS A 134 9.57 6.09 -1.92
C LYS A 134 10.90 6.11 -2.66
N GLY A 135 11.66 5.03 -2.51
CA GLY A 135 12.88 4.77 -3.25
C GLY A 135 13.24 3.30 -3.14
N SER A 136 14.52 3.00 -3.36
CA SER A 136 15.08 1.67 -3.21
C SER A 136 16.42 1.72 -2.47
N VAL A 137 16.76 0.60 -1.83
CA VAL A 137 18.12 0.37 -1.30
C VAL A 137 19.04 0.15 -2.49
N SER A 138 19.99 1.06 -2.71
CA SER A 138 20.98 0.92 -3.78
C SER A 138 22.15 0.03 -3.36
N GLN A 139 22.55 0.09 -2.09
CA GLN A 139 23.67 -0.69 -1.57
C GLN A 139 23.53 -0.93 -0.07
N ILE A 140 24.07 -2.06 0.39
CA ILE A 140 24.25 -2.37 1.81
C ILE A 140 25.74 -2.22 2.11
N LEU A 141 26.08 -1.35 3.06
CA LEU A 141 27.46 -1.08 3.47
C LEU A 141 27.71 -1.77 4.81
N LEU A 142 28.44 -2.88 4.78
CA LEU A 142 28.85 -3.64 5.97
C LEU A 142 30.30 -3.28 6.30
N ARG A 143 30.55 -2.77 7.51
CA ARG A 143 31.92 -2.46 7.97
C ARG A 143 32.45 -3.56 8.89
N PRO A 144 33.77 -3.84 8.86
CA PRO A 144 34.41 -4.75 9.82
C PRO A 144 34.20 -4.35 11.29
N THR A 145 33.93 -3.07 11.54
CA THR A 145 33.60 -2.51 12.86
C THR A 145 32.19 -2.87 13.36
N GLY A 146 31.43 -3.69 12.61
CA GLY A 146 30.04 -4.04 12.92
C GLY A 146 29.00 -3.01 12.48
N LEU A 147 29.41 -1.88 11.89
CA LEU A 147 28.51 -0.82 11.42
C LEU A 147 27.89 -1.20 10.07
N ASN A 148 26.55 -1.23 10.02
CA ASN A 148 25.79 -1.61 8.83
C ASN A 148 24.85 -0.47 8.44
N PHE A 149 25.00 0.02 7.21
CA PHE A 149 24.18 1.11 6.68
C PHE A 149 23.50 0.71 5.37
N TYR A 150 22.30 1.22 5.15
CA TYR A 150 21.63 1.20 3.87
C TYR A 150 21.90 2.50 3.13
N LYS A 151 22.44 2.39 1.92
CA LYS A 151 22.45 3.48 0.94
C LYS A 151 21.14 3.41 0.15
N HIS A 152 20.41 4.51 0.04
CA HIS A 152 19.13 4.55 -0.68
C HIS A 152 18.94 5.87 -1.44
N ASN A 153 17.95 5.90 -2.32
CA ASN A 153 17.56 7.08 -3.11
C ASN A 153 16.17 7.63 -2.73
N ALA A 154 15.56 7.14 -1.65
CA ALA A 154 14.33 7.72 -1.10
C ALA A 154 14.64 9.14 -0.56
N LYS A 155 14.33 10.16 -1.37
CA LYS A 155 14.71 11.55 -1.14
C LYS A 155 14.09 12.13 0.12
N PHE A 156 14.90 12.79 0.94
CA PHE A 156 14.43 13.52 2.11
C PHE A 156 15.20 14.82 2.33
N LYS A 157 14.62 15.73 3.14
CA LYS A 157 15.26 16.99 3.56
C LYS A 157 15.84 16.85 4.97
N ASN A 158 16.60 17.85 5.41
CA ASN A 158 17.30 17.85 6.69
C ASN A 158 16.42 17.59 7.94
N ASN A 159 15.12 17.87 7.84
CA ASN A 159 14.13 17.60 8.89
C ASN A 159 13.77 16.11 9.04
N ALA A 160 14.25 15.23 8.16
CA ALA A 160 13.97 13.80 8.18
C ALA A 160 15.06 12.95 8.85
N TYR A 161 16.18 13.57 9.25
CA TYR A 161 17.21 12.85 9.98
C TYR A 161 16.65 12.34 11.31
N GLY A 162 16.89 11.06 11.59
CA GLY A 162 16.33 10.31 12.70
C GLY A 162 14.96 9.67 12.40
N GLY A 163 14.35 9.96 11.25
CA GLY A 163 13.10 9.35 10.80
C GLY A 163 13.30 7.93 10.26
N ALA A 164 12.21 7.16 10.20
CA ALA A 164 12.26 5.76 9.82
C ALA A 164 12.49 5.56 8.31
N LEU A 165 13.30 4.54 7.98
CA LEU A 165 13.34 3.91 6.68
C LEU A 165 12.65 2.54 6.80
N VAL A 166 11.57 2.34 6.06
CA VAL A 166 10.68 1.18 6.21
C VAL A 166 10.55 0.36 4.93
N ASN A 167 10.19 -0.91 5.07
CA ASN A 167 9.81 -1.78 3.96
C ASN A 167 8.33 -1.58 3.56
N GLU A 168 7.87 -2.35 2.56
CA GLU A 168 6.49 -2.31 2.05
C GLU A 168 5.42 -2.71 3.10
N CYS A 169 5.81 -3.38 4.18
CA CYS A 169 4.93 -3.75 5.29
C CYS A 169 4.88 -2.69 6.40
N GLY A 170 5.66 -1.60 6.28
CA GLY A 170 5.79 -0.57 7.31
C GLY A 170 6.72 -0.96 8.45
N GLU A 171 7.49 -2.04 8.30
CA GLU A 171 8.47 -2.47 9.30
C GLU A 171 9.77 -1.68 9.12
N ILE A 172 10.39 -1.29 10.24
CA ILE A 172 11.60 -0.47 10.24
C ILE A 172 12.80 -1.31 9.80
N LEU A 173 13.42 -0.88 8.72
CA LEU A 173 14.71 -1.36 8.24
C LEU A 173 15.84 -0.53 8.82
N GLY A 174 15.64 0.76 9.04
CA GLY A 174 16.70 1.62 9.58
C GLY A 174 16.21 3.00 9.95
N LEU A 175 17.15 3.86 10.38
CA LEU A 175 16.91 5.27 10.68
C LEU A 175 17.78 6.15 9.80
N ASN A 176 17.17 7.16 9.18
CA ASN A 176 17.88 8.12 8.36
C ASN A 176 18.94 8.84 9.19
N ILE A 177 20.18 8.84 8.73
CA ILE A 177 21.28 9.54 9.37
C ILE A 177 21.96 10.47 8.37
N VAL A 178 22.72 11.41 8.91
CA VAL A 178 23.66 12.18 8.10
C VAL A 178 24.69 11.22 7.52
N ASP A 179 25.22 11.55 6.34
CA ASP A 179 26.26 10.77 5.68
C ASP A 179 27.37 10.35 6.70
N PRO A 180 27.56 9.04 6.93
CA PRO A 180 28.46 8.51 7.95
C PRO A 180 29.95 8.68 7.60
N PHE A 181 30.25 9.25 6.42
CA PHE A 181 31.61 9.58 5.97
C PHE A 181 31.96 11.06 6.22
N LEU A 182 31.02 11.89 6.66
CA LEU A 182 31.27 13.29 6.99
C LEU A 182 31.93 13.48 8.35
N THR A 183 32.76 14.52 8.46
CA THR A 183 33.30 14.95 9.76
C THR A 183 32.20 15.47 10.68
N LYS A 184 32.42 15.44 12.00
CA LYS A 184 31.45 16.01 12.98
C LYS A 184 31.07 17.46 12.67
N ARG A 185 32.01 18.28 12.18
CA ARG A 185 31.75 19.69 11.82
C ARG A 185 30.83 19.82 10.61
N GLN A 186 31.01 18.97 9.60
CA GLN A 186 30.15 18.91 8.42
C GLN A 186 28.77 18.35 8.77
N ALA A 187 28.72 17.24 9.52
CA ALA A 187 27.47 16.63 9.94
C ALA A 187 26.59 17.59 10.76
N ARG A 188 27.21 18.41 11.63
CA ARG A 188 26.49 19.46 12.39
C ARG A 188 25.84 20.53 11.53
N ARG A 189 26.30 20.74 10.29
CA ARG A 189 25.71 21.71 9.37
C ARG A 189 24.47 21.18 8.64
N LEU A 190 24.17 19.89 8.73
CA LEU A 190 23.07 19.23 8.00
C LEU A 190 23.13 19.58 6.51
N PRO A 191 24.12 19.04 5.76
CA PRO A 191 24.27 19.37 4.35
C PRO A 191 23.05 18.91 3.55
N GLU A 192 22.62 19.71 2.58
CA GLU A 192 21.61 19.28 1.62
C GLU A 192 22.18 18.13 0.77
N LEU A 193 21.38 17.08 0.59
CA LEU A 193 21.77 15.86 -0.10
C LEU A 193 21.21 15.90 -1.51
N GLU A 194 22.08 15.71 -2.50
CA GLU A 194 21.68 15.86 -3.90
C GLU A 194 21.00 14.61 -4.47
N ASP A 195 21.41 13.38 -4.09
CA ASP A 195 20.74 12.15 -4.59
C ASP A 195 20.96 10.86 -3.77
N THR A 196 21.97 10.82 -2.89
CA THR A 196 22.29 9.64 -2.08
C THR A 196 22.01 9.88 -0.61
N PHE A 197 21.30 8.94 0.00
CA PHE A 197 20.87 8.99 1.40
C PHE A 197 21.34 7.74 2.15
N PHE A 198 21.47 7.88 3.48
CA PHE A 198 21.96 6.82 4.35
C PHE A 198 21.00 6.58 5.51
N ALA A 199 20.82 5.31 5.84
CA ALA A 199 20.15 4.87 7.06
C ALA A 199 21.00 3.86 7.83
N ILE A 200 21.10 4.01 9.15
CA ILE A 200 21.71 2.99 10.02
C ILE A 200 20.75 1.81 10.15
N SER A 201 21.27 0.59 10.03
CA SER A 201 20.43 -0.62 9.99
C SER A 201 19.74 -0.95 11.30
N GLU A 202 18.67 -1.72 11.21
CA GLU A 202 17.92 -2.28 12.33
C GLU A 202 18.80 -3.07 13.29
N VAL A 203 19.85 -3.73 12.79
CA VAL A 203 20.78 -4.51 13.61
C VAL A 203 21.48 -3.60 14.62
N ASN A 204 22.03 -2.49 14.14
CA ASN A 204 22.78 -1.58 15.00
C ASN A 204 21.88 -0.74 15.91
N ILE A 205 20.64 -0.46 15.49
CA ILE A 205 19.65 0.20 16.35
C ILE A 205 19.28 -0.72 17.51
N LYS A 206 18.99 -2.00 17.24
CA LYS A 206 18.70 -3.00 18.28
C LYS A 206 19.87 -3.16 19.25
N GLU A 207 21.10 -3.21 18.73
CA GLU A 207 22.32 -3.24 19.55
C GLU A 207 22.46 -2.00 20.44
N PHE A 208 22.25 -0.80 19.87
CA PHE A 208 22.28 0.46 20.61
C PHE A 208 21.26 0.49 21.76
N LEU A 209 20.05 -0.01 21.51
CA LEU A 209 18.97 -0.10 22.49
C LEU A 209 19.24 -1.14 23.59
N SER A 210 19.87 -2.26 23.22
CA SER A 210 20.19 -3.34 24.17
C SER A 210 21.12 -2.89 25.29
N ILE A 211 21.99 -1.92 25.02
CA ILE A 211 22.91 -1.35 26.01
C ILE A 211 22.14 -0.64 27.13
N SER A 212 20.96 -0.09 26.82
CA SER A 212 20.06 0.52 27.79
C SER A 212 18.97 -0.44 28.30
N ASN A 213 19.11 -1.76 28.05
CA ASN A 213 18.11 -2.78 28.37
C ASN A 213 16.71 -2.52 27.76
N ILE A 214 16.67 -1.88 26.59
CA ILE A 214 15.42 -1.60 25.86
C ILE A 214 15.27 -2.66 24.76
N GLN A 215 14.13 -3.35 24.77
CA GLN A 215 13.79 -4.36 23.75
C GLN A 215 12.74 -3.80 22.80
N PRO A 216 13.09 -3.52 21.54
CA PRO A 216 12.13 -3.04 20.56
C PRO A 216 11.23 -4.17 20.04
N SER A 217 10.02 -3.82 19.58
CA SER A 217 9.14 -4.76 18.88
C SER A 217 9.73 -5.20 17.55
N VAL A 218 9.63 -6.49 17.22
CA VAL A 218 10.14 -7.08 15.98
C VAL A 218 9.01 -7.87 15.30
N ALA A 219 8.93 -7.76 13.98
CA ALA A 219 7.93 -8.47 13.18
C ALA A 219 8.05 -10.00 13.35
N GLU A 220 6.93 -10.68 13.61
CA GLU A 220 6.90 -12.14 13.75
C GLU A 220 7.10 -12.86 12.41
N LYS A 221 6.58 -12.27 11.32
CA LYS A 221 6.57 -12.87 9.97
C LYS A 221 7.45 -12.05 9.04
N ASN A 222 8.08 -12.73 8.09
CA ASN A 222 8.89 -12.08 7.08
C ASN A 222 8.01 -11.24 6.15
N CYS A 223 8.34 -9.96 5.99
CA CYS A 223 7.79 -9.15 4.92
C CYS A 223 8.38 -9.60 3.58
N LEU A 224 7.54 -10.17 2.73
CA LEU A 224 7.87 -10.50 1.35
C LEU A 224 7.55 -9.30 0.46
N SER A 225 8.48 -8.94 -0.42
CA SER A 225 8.26 -7.90 -1.42
C SER A 225 7.15 -8.30 -2.40
N ALA A 226 6.60 -7.32 -3.12
CA ALA A 226 5.63 -7.58 -4.19
C ALA A 226 6.12 -8.65 -5.20
N VAL A 227 7.40 -8.58 -5.59
CA VAL A 227 8.03 -9.52 -6.51
C VAL A 227 8.13 -10.91 -5.90
N GLU A 228 8.63 -11.03 -4.66
CA GLU A 228 8.77 -12.33 -3.98
C GLU A 228 7.42 -13.02 -3.75
N ARG A 229 6.38 -12.24 -3.44
CA ARG A 229 5.00 -12.78 -3.33
C ARG A 229 4.51 -13.33 -4.67
N ALA A 230 4.81 -12.65 -5.77
CA ALA A 230 4.45 -13.11 -7.11
C ALA A 230 5.20 -14.40 -7.47
N THR A 231 6.51 -14.46 -7.25
CA THR A 231 7.33 -15.64 -7.51
C THR A 231 6.87 -16.84 -6.68
N GLN A 232 6.58 -16.65 -5.39
CA GLN A 232 6.07 -17.73 -4.55
C GLN A 232 4.69 -18.22 -5.03
N ALA A 233 3.80 -17.31 -5.43
CA ALA A 233 2.50 -17.68 -5.98
C ALA A 233 2.63 -18.47 -7.30
N GLU A 234 3.59 -18.11 -8.17
CA GLU A 234 3.88 -18.84 -9.41
C GLU A 234 4.39 -20.26 -9.11
N GLN A 235 5.36 -20.40 -8.20
CA GLN A 235 5.88 -21.71 -7.77
C GLN A 235 4.78 -22.59 -7.16
N ASP A 236 3.91 -22.02 -6.34
CA ASP A 236 2.77 -22.74 -5.74
C ASP A 236 1.79 -23.26 -6.80
N VAL A 237 1.57 -22.49 -7.88
CA VAL A 237 0.72 -22.90 -9.00
C VAL A 237 1.39 -24.03 -9.79
N GLU A 238 2.68 -23.92 -10.06
CA GLU A 238 3.45 -24.93 -10.78
C GLU A 238 3.50 -26.27 -10.04
N GLN A 239 3.83 -26.25 -8.74
CA GLN A 239 3.83 -27.45 -7.90
C GLN A 239 2.45 -28.13 -7.84
N LYS A 240 1.37 -27.33 -7.73
CA LYS A 240 -0.01 -27.87 -7.75
C LYS A 240 -0.36 -28.46 -9.11
N SER A 241 0.08 -27.84 -10.21
CA SER A 241 -0.10 -28.35 -11.56
C SER A 241 0.60 -29.69 -11.76
N ASP A 242 1.86 -29.82 -11.32
CA ASP A 242 2.63 -31.04 -11.49
C ASP A 242 2.12 -32.19 -10.62
N ALA A 243 1.65 -31.89 -9.40
CA ALA A 243 0.95 -32.86 -8.57
C ALA A 243 -0.34 -33.39 -9.24
N ILE A 244 -1.05 -32.55 -10.00
CA ILE A 244 -2.25 -32.97 -10.77
C ILE A 244 -1.85 -33.85 -11.96
N LYS A 245 -0.81 -33.49 -12.71
CA LYS A 245 -0.31 -34.30 -13.83
C LYS A 245 0.14 -35.69 -13.38
N LYS A 246 0.94 -35.76 -12.30
CA LYS A 246 1.43 -37.02 -11.75
C LYS A 246 0.27 -37.94 -11.33
N GLY A 247 -0.72 -37.41 -10.63
CA GLY A 247 -1.90 -38.18 -10.26
C GLY A 247 -2.70 -38.68 -11.47
N ARG A 248 -2.81 -37.89 -12.54
CA ARG A 248 -3.49 -38.32 -13.78
C ARG A 248 -2.75 -39.49 -14.45
N GLN A 249 -1.42 -39.41 -14.52
CA GLN A 249 -0.60 -40.49 -15.09
C GLN A 249 -0.73 -41.79 -14.28
N GLU A 250 -0.78 -41.69 -12.95
CA GLU A 250 -0.97 -42.84 -12.06
C GLU A 250 -2.33 -43.49 -12.27
N TYR A 251 -3.40 -42.68 -12.38
CA TYR A 251 -4.74 -43.15 -12.72
C TYR A 251 -4.80 -43.86 -14.09
N GLU A 252 -4.16 -43.29 -15.11
CA GLU A 252 -4.13 -43.87 -16.47
C GLU A 252 -3.37 -45.20 -16.51
N LYS A 253 -2.29 -45.34 -15.73
CA LYS A 253 -1.58 -46.63 -15.57
C LYS A 253 -2.45 -47.71 -14.94
N VAL A 254 -3.23 -47.37 -13.91
CA VAL A 254 -4.13 -48.33 -13.25
C VAL A 254 -5.25 -48.75 -14.20
N VAL A 255 -5.83 -47.82 -14.97
CA VAL A 255 -6.88 -48.14 -15.95
C VAL A 255 -6.34 -49.05 -17.06
N THR A 256 -5.18 -48.70 -17.64
CA THR A 256 -4.57 -49.53 -18.70
C THR A 256 -4.16 -50.92 -18.22
N ALA A 257 -3.66 -51.04 -16.98
CA ALA A 257 -3.37 -52.32 -16.37
C ALA A 257 -4.63 -53.15 -16.11
N LEU A 258 -5.71 -52.50 -15.66
CA LEU A 258 -7.01 -53.15 -15.43
C LEU A 258 -7.57 -53.71 -16.73
N ASP A 259 -7.63 -52.93 -17.81
CA ASP A 259 -8.14 -53.36 -19.12
C ASP A 259 -7.34 -54.57 -19.65
N ALA A 260 -6.01 -54.54 -19.52
CA ALA A 260 -5.15 -55.64 -19.94
C ALA A 260 -5.40 -56.92 -19.11
N LYS A 261 -5.63 -56.78 -17.80
CA LYS A 261 -5.91 -57.90 -16.90
C LYS A 261 -7.30 -58.47 -17.08
N GLU A 262 -8.31 -57.64 -17.35
CA GLU A 262 -9.66 -58.08 -17.69
C GLU A 262 -9.66 -58.95 -18.94
N LYS A 263 -8.92 -58.56 -19.97
CA LYS A 263 -8.73 -59.38 -21.18
C LYS A 263 -8.06 -60.74 -20.87
N GLN A 264 -7.00 -60.74 -20.06
CA GLN A 264 -6.32 -61.98 -19.63
C GLN A 264 -7.25 -62.89 -18.82
N ALA A 265 -8.09 -62.32 -17.95
CA ALA A 265 -9.06 -63.08 -17.17
C ALA A 265 -10.15 -63.69 -18.03
N GLU A 266 -10.62 -63.00 -19.08
CA GLU A 266 -11.61 -63.53 -20.02
C GLU A 266 -11.05 -64.71 -20.82
N GLU A 267 -9.82 -64.58 -21.33
CA GLU A 267 -9.10 -65.67 -22.00
C GLU A 267 -8.87 -66.88 -21.06
N ALA A 268 -8.49 -66.63 -19.80
CA ALA A 268 -8.27 -67.68 -18.81
C ALA A 268 -9.56 -68.39 -18.41
N LYS A 269 -10.67 -67.65 -18.23
CA LYS A 269 -12.00 -68.23 -17.96
C LYS A 269 -12.46 -69.13 -19.10
N GLU A 270 -12.24 -68.72 -20.34
CA GLU A 270 -12.65 -69.52 -21.49
C GLU A 270 -11.81 -70.81 -21.59
N ARG A 271 -10.50 -70.74 -21.35
CA ARG A 271 -9.64 -71.93 -21.24
C ARG A 271 -10.09 -72.87 -20.13
N ALA A 272 -10.46 -72.33 -18.96
CA ALA A 272 -10.96 -73.14 -17.85
C ALA A 272 -12.25 -73.88 -18.20
N LYS A 273 -13.21 -73.22 -18.88
CA LYS A 273 -14.44 -73.88 -19.35
C LYS A 273 -14.17 -75.00 -20.35
N ILE A 274 -13.26 -74.78 -21.30
CA ILE A 274 -12.88 -75.78 -22.29
C ILE A 274 -12.25 -76.99 -21.58
N ALA A 275 -11.30 -76.75 -20.69
CA ALA A 275 -10.63 -77.81 -19.93
C ALA A 275 -11.60 -78.59 -19.02
N GLU A 276 -12.57 -77.91 -18.39
CA GLU A 276 -13.62 -78.54 -17.60
C GLU A 276 -14.53 -79.44 -18.47
N ALA A 277 -14.94 -78.97 -19.65
CA ALA A 277 -15.73 -79.75 -20.59
C ALA A 277 -14.97 -80.99 -21.10
N ASP A 278 -13.67 -80.85 -21.38
CA ASP A 278 -12.80 -81.96 -21.78
C ASP A 278 -12.61 -82.98 -20.66
N ALA A 279 -12.44 -82.53 -19.42
CA ALA A 279 -12.38 -83.37 -18.22
C ALA A 279 -13.70 -84.12 -18.00
N GLU A 280 -14.85 -83.48 -18.17
CA GLU A 280 -16.16 -84.12 -18.04
C GLU A 280 -16.36 -85.19 -19.13
N LYS A 281 -15.94 -84.90 -20.35
CA LYS A 281 -16.03 -85.83 -21.49
C LYS A 281 -15.15 -87.07 -21.28
N THR A 282 -13.91 -86.90 -20.85
CA THR A 282 -12.99 -88.01 -20.55
C THR A 282 -13.44 -88.82 -19.33
N GLN A 283 -13.97 -88.17 -18.29
CA GLN A 283 -14.56 -88.85 -17.14
C GLN A 283 -15.76 -89.72 -17.55
N LYS A 284 -16.66 -89.22 -18.40
CA LYS A 284 -17.77 -90.02 -18.96
C LYS A 284 -17.28 -91.20 -19.81
N ALA A 285 -16.20 -91.02 -20.57
CA ALA A 285 -15.59 -92.11 -21.33
C ALA A 285 -15.00 -93.19 -20.42
N LEU A 286 -14.31 -92.81 -19.35
CA LEU A 286 -13.80 -93.72 -18.32
C LEU A 286 -14.94 -94.53 -17.67
N GLU A 287 -16.06 -93.89 -17.33
CA GLU A 287 -17.22 -94.60 -16.77
C GLU A 287 -17.80 -95.66 -17.71
N ARG A 288 -17.86 -95.35 -19.02
CA ARG A 288 -18.30 -96.31 -20.04
C ARG A 288 -17.36 -97.50 -20.12
N ILE A 289 -16.04 -97.25 -20.18
CA ILE A 289 -15.01 -98.29 -20.24
C ILE A 289 -14.98 -99.14 -18.96
N ARG A 290 -15.23 -98.54 -17.79
CA ARG A 290 -15.32 -99.28 -16.51
C ARG A 290 -16.51 -100.24 -16.48
N ARG A 291 -17.66 -99.84 -17.02
CA ARG A 291 -18.89 -100.65 -17.11
C ARG A 291 -18.82 -101.76 -18.17
N ASP A 292 -17.94 -101.63 -19.16
CA ASP A 292 -17.71 -102.66 -20.17
C ASP A 292 -16.98 -103.87 -19.55
N SER A 293 -17.64 -105.03 -19.60
CA SER A 293 -17.12 -106.31 -19.11
C SER A 293 -16.05 -106.91 -20.03
N THR A 294 -15.98 -106.47 -21.29
CA THR A 294 -15.02 -106.96 -22.29
C THR A 294 -13.74 -106.11 -22.37
N ALA A 295 -13.73 -104.95 -21.71
CA ALA A 295 -12.59 -104.04 -21.69
C ALA A 295 -11.37 -104.64 -20.96
N THR A 296 -10.20 -104.56 -21.60
CA THR A 296 -8.94 -105.06 -21.04
C THR A 296 -8.45 -104.19 -19.87
N LYS A 297 -7.67 -104.79 -18.97
CA LYS A 297 -7.03 -104.05 -17.85
C LYS A 297 -6.23 -102.84 -18.34
N LYS A 298 -5.47 -103.00 -19.43
CA LYS A 298 -4.70 -101.94 -20.07
C LYS A 298 -5.58 -100.77 -20.55
N SER A 299 -6.71 -101.07 -21.20
CA SER A 299 -7.65 -100.03 -21.66
C SER A 299 -8.34 -99.27 -20.51
N LYS A 300 -8.52 -99.91 -19.35
CA LYS A 300 -9.04 -99.26 -18.14
C LYS A 300 -7.99 -98.32 -17.53
N GLU A 301 -6.74 -98.75 -17.45
CA GLU A 301 -5.61 -97.95 -16.94
C GLU A 301 -5.34 -96.72 -17.82
N GLU A 302 -5.34 -96.87 -19.15
CA GLU A 302 -5.16 -95.75 -20.10
C GLU A 302 -6.30 -94.71 -20.00
N ALA A 303 -7.54 -95.17 -19.80
CA ALA A 303 -8.68 -94.28 -19.60
C ALA A 303 -8.63 -93.55 -18.25
N GLU A 304 -8.13 -94.20 -17.19
CA GLU A 304 -7.93 -93.57 -15.87
C GLU A 304 -6.84 -92.51 -15.92
N GLU A 305 -5.72 -92.79 -16.60
CA GLU A 305 -4.63 -91.83 -16.77
C GLU A 305 -5.08 -90.60 -17.59
N ALA A 306 -5.85 -90.82 -18.68
CA ALA A 306 -6.40 -89.74 -19.49
C ALA A 306 -7.40 -88.85 -18.72
N ALA A 307 -8.28 -89.45 -17.89
CA ALA A 307 -9.21 -88.72 -17.04
C ALA A 307 -8.49 -87.95 -15.92
N LYS A 308 -7.42 -88.52 -15.36
CA LYS A 308 -6.59 -87.84 -14.36
C LYS A 308 -5.90 -86.61 -14.96
N LYS A 309 -5.28 -86.75 -16.14
CA LYS A 309 -4.55 -85.67 -16.80
C LYS A 309 -5.43 -84.48 -17.15
N THR A 310 -6.59 -84.73 -17.75
CA THR A 310 -7.55 -83.67 -18.12
C THR A 310 -8.16 -82.99 -16.90
N ARG A 311 -8.39 -83.73 -15.81
CA ARG A 311 -8.84 -83.15 -14.53
C ARG A 311 -7.77 -82.23 -13.92
N GLU A 312 -6.50 -82.62 -13.93
CA GLU A 312 -5.39 -81.77 -13.47
C GLU A 312 -5.23 -80.52 -14.35
N GLU A 313 -5.44 -80.63 -15.67
CA GLU A 313 -5.43 -79.50 -16.60
C GLU A 313 -6.60 -78.53 -16.33
N ALA A 314 -7.80 -79.05 -16.07
CA ALA A 314 -8.96 -78.24 -15.68
C ALA A 314 -8.76 -77.50 -14.35
N GLU A 315 -8.20 -78.19 -13.35
CA GLU A 315 -7.89 -77.58 -12.05
C GLU A 315 -6.85 -76.46 -12.16
N ARG A 316 -5.79 -76.66 -12.95
CA ARG A 316 -4.79 -75.61 -13.23
C ARG A 316 -5.40 -74.41 -13.94
N ALA A 317 -6.21 -74.64 -14.97
CA ALA A 317 -6.88 -73.55 -15.69
C ALA A 317 -7.85 -72.77 -14.80
N ALA A 318 -8.54 -73.43 -13.87
CA ALA A 318 -9.40 -72.79 -12.88
C ALA A 318 -8.60 -71.94 -11.87
N ILE A 319 -7.43 -72.42 -11.42
CA ILE A 319 -6.53 -71.67 -10.54
C ILE A 319 -6.03 -70.40 -11.24
N ASP A 320 -5.60 -70.51 -12.49
CA ASP A 320 -5.13 -69.35 -13.27
C ASP A 320 -6.25 -68.31 -13.45
N ALA A 321 -7.47 -68.74 -13.77
CA ALA A 321 -8.63 -67.85 -13.88
C ALA A 321 -8.96 -67.15 -12.55
N ALA A 322 -8.85 -67.85 -11.42
CA ALA A 322 -9.04 -67.29 -10.09
C ALA A 322 -7.94 -66.29 -9.71
N ALA A 323 -6.68 -66.55 -10.10
CA ALA A 323 -5.55 -65.65 -9.87
C ALA A 323 -5.75 -64.30 -10.58
N TYR A 324 -6.19 -64.31 -11.84
CA TYR A 324 -6.51 -63.07 -12.57
C TYR A 324 -7.68 -62.32 -11.94
N ALA A 325 -8.72 -63.01 -11.48
CA ALA A 325 -9.86 -62.38 -10.81
C ALA A 325 -9.45 -61.67 -9.51
N ALA A 326 -8.52 -62.25 -8.73
CA ALA A 326 -7.99 -61.62 -7.53
C ALA A 326 -7.14 -60.38 -7.84
N GLU A 327 -6.36 -60.39 -8.93
CA GLU A 327 -5.54 -59.26 -9.37
C GLU A 327 -6.39 -58.10 -9.89
N ILE A 328 -7.45 -58.39 -10.65
CA ILE A 328 -8.45 -57.40 -11.09
C ILE A 328 -9.08 -56.70 -9.90
N LYS A 329 -9.45 -57.45 -8.85
CA LYS A 329 -10.07 -56.87 -7.65
C LYS A 329 -9.14 -55.86 -6.97
N LYS A 330 -7.83 -56.15 -6.88
CA LYS A 330 -6.84 -55.21 -6.34
C LYS A 330 -6.74 -53.93 -7.16
N LEU A 331 -6.68 -54.05 -8.49
CA LEU A 331 -6.63 -52.89 -9.40
C LEU A 331 -7.92 -52.06 -9.36
N GLN A 332 -9.08 -52.71 -9.20
CA GLN A 332 -10.36 -52.02 -9.02
C GLN A 332 -10.41 -51.23 -7.71
N GLU A 333 -9.91 -51.79 -6.61
CA GLU A 333 -9.79 -51.08 -5.32
C GLU A 333 -8.84 -49.88 -5.42
N GLU A 334 -7.70 -50.04 -6.09
CA GLU A 334 -6.73 -48.97 -6.34
C GLU A 334 -7.36 -47.85 -7.19
N ARG A 335 -8.05 -48.20 -8.27
CA ARG A 335 -8.79 -47.25 -9.12
C ARG A 335 -9.81 -46.46 -8.32
N LEU A 336 -10.63 -47.14 -7.51
CA LEU A 336 -11.67 -46.50 -6.69
C LEU A 336 -11.07 -45.50 -5.69
N SER A 337 -9.93 -45.85 -5.08
CA SER A 337 -9.23 -44.99 -4.13
C SER A 337 -8.72 -43.70 -4.79
N LEU A 338 -8.18 -43.80 -6.02
CA LEU A 338 -7.73 -42.66 -6.82
C LEU A 338 -8.90 -41.78 -7.24
N GLU A 339 -10.02 -42.35 -7.73
CA GLU A 339 -11.24 -41.61 -8.08
C GLU A 339 -11.79 -40.83 -6.88
N ALA A 340 -11.84 -41.46 -5.70
CA ALA A 340 -12.28 -40.82 -4.47
C ALA A 340 -11.35 -39.65 -4.07
N ALA A 341 -10.03 -39.78 -4.24
CA ALA A 341 -9.07 -38.72 -3.98
C ALA A 341 -9.28 -37.51 -4.92
N PHE A 342 -9.51 -37.75 -6.21
CA PHE A 342 -9.83 -36.68 -7.17
C PHE A 342 -11.19 -36.02 -6.88
N ALA A 343 -12.22 -36.81 -6.57
CA ALA A 343 -13.56 -36.31 -6.28
C ALA A 343 -13.59 -35.43 -5.01
N LYS A 344 -12.87 -35.83 -3.96
CA LYS A 344 -12.72 -35.03 -2.73
C LYS A 344 -12.06 -33.68 -3.02
N LYS A 345 -11.04 -33.67 -3.87
CA LYS A 345 -10.33 -32.44 -4.31
C LYS A 345 -11.24 -31.53 -5.14
N LYS A 346 -12.07 -32.10 -6.03
CA LYS A 346 -13.05 -31.38 -6.87
C LYS A 346 -14.18 -30.74 -6.04
N LYS A 347 -14.77 -31.47 -5.09
CA LYS A 347 -15.80 -30.93 -4.18
C LYS A 347 -15.27 -29.76 -3.35
N ARG A 348 -14.07 -29.87 -2.78
CA ARG A 348 -13.43 -28.78 -2.02
C ARG A 348 -13.21 -27.53 -2.88
N GLN A 349 -12.74 -27.71 -4.11
CA GLN A 349 -12.59 -26.61 -5.08
C GLN A 349 -13.95 -25.95 -5.38
N MET A 350 -15.00 -26.73 -5.62
CA MET A 350 -16.34 -26.21 -5.89
C MET A 350 -16.88 -25.36 -4.73
N TYR A 351 -16.70 -25.78 -3.48
CA TYR A 351 -17.09 -24.98 -2.30
C TYR A 351 -16.29 -23.69 -2.17
N ILE A 352 -14.99 -23.71 -2.46
CA ILE A 352 -14.14 -22.51 -2.44
C ILE A 352 -14.63 -21.52 -3.50
N TRP A 353 -14.86 -21.97 -4.74
CA TRP A 353 -15.34 -21.12 -5.82
C TRP A 353 -16.77 -20.59 -5.58
N GLY A 354 -17.66 -21.41 -5.01
CA GLY A 354 -18.98 -20.98 -4.58
C GLY A 354 -18.93 -19.91 -3.49
N GLY A 355 -18.06 -20.07 -2.49
CA GLY A 355 -17.85 -19.09 -1.43
C GLY A 355 -17.23 -17.78 -1.93
N VAL A 356 -16.24 -17.84 -2.82
CA VAL A 356 -15.64 -16.66 -3.45
C VAL A 356 -16.67 -15.90 -4.29
N GLY A 357 -17.51 -16.61 -5.06
CA GLY A 357 -18.59 -15.99 -5.83
C GLY A 357 -19.60 -15.27 -4.94
N LEU A 358 -20.00 -15.88 -3.82
CA LEU A 358 -20.91 -15.27 -2.84
C LEU A 358 -20.29 -14.02 -2.18
N LEU A 359 -19.02 -14.11 -1.75
CA LEU A 359 -18.29 -12.98 -1.16
C LEU A 359 -18.12 -11.83 -2.14
N PHE A 360 -17.86 -12.11 -3.43
CA PHE A 360 -17.76 -11.09 -4.46
C PHE A 360 -19.09 -10.37 -4.69
N LEU A 361 -20.21 -11.11 -4.65
CA LEU A 361 -21.56 -10.54 -4.73
C LEU A 361 -21.85 -9.61 -3.56
N VAL A 362 -21.51 -10.02 -2.34
CA VAL A 362 -21.63 -9.19 -1.13
C VAL A 362 -20.75 -7.95 -1.24
N PHE A 363 -19.50 -8.09 -1.69
CA PHE A 363 -18.58 -6.97 -1.89
C PHE A 363 -19.12 -5.97 -2.92
N LEU A 364 -19.68 -6.44 -4.05
CA LEU A 364 -20.29 -5.59 -5.07
C LEU A 364 -21.45 -4.76 -4.50
N VAL A 365 -22.32 -5.38 -3.71
CA VAL A 365 -23.43 -4.70 -3.03
C VAL A 365 -22.89 -3.66 -2.05
N LEU A 366 -21.84 -3.99 -1.29
CA LEU A 366 -21.25 -3.11 -0.29
C LEU A 366 -20.53 -1.91 -0.94
N VAL A 367 -19.80 -2.13 -2.03
CA VAL A 367 -19.20 -1.06 -2.85
C VAL A 367 -20.28 -0.16 -3.44
N MET A 368 -21.36 -0.73 -4.01
CA MET A 368 -22.47 0.07 -4.51
C MET A 368 -23.14 0.90 -3.41
N ALA A 369 -23.30 0.35 -2.20
CA ALA A 369 -23.84 1.07 -1.06
C ALA A 369 -22.92 2.23 -0.61
N ILE A 370 -21.60 2.00 -0.56
CA ILE A 370 -20.61 3.04 -0.23
C ILE A 370 -20.61 4.12 -1.30
N LEU A 371 -20.62 3.77 -2.58
CA LEU A 371 -20.65 4.73 -3.69
C LEU A 371 -21.95 5.55 -3.67
N ARG A 372 -23.10 4.92 -3.42
CA ARG A 372 -24.38 5.64 -3.24
C ARG A 372 -24.33 6.61 -2.07
N LYS A 373 -23.81 6.18 -0.91
CA LYS A 373 -23.68 7.04 0.27
C LYS A 373 -22.73 8.21 0.03
N ARG A 374 -21.59 7.97 -0.62
CA ARG A 374 -20.60 9.00 -0.95
C ARG A 374 -21.17 10.01 -1.96
N ASN A 375 -21.89 9.53 -2.98
CA ASN A 375 -22.55 10.41 -3.95
C ASN A 375 -23.63 11.28 -3.28
N ALA A 376 -24.44 10.72 -2.38
CA ALA A 376 -25.43 11.49 -1.62
C ALA A 376 -24.77 12.55 -0.72
N GLN A 377 -23.65 12.22 -0.07
CA GLN A 377 -22.88 13.18 0.74
C GLN A 377 -22.28 14.31 -0.11
N ILE A 378 -21.74 14.00 -1.29
CA ILE A 378 -21.20 15.02 -2.22
C ILE A 378 -22.30 15.96 -2.70
N LEU A 379 -23.50 15.43 -3.00
CA LEU A 379 -24.66 16.25 -3.37
C LEU A 379 -25.07 17.17 -2.21
N ALA A 380 -25.16 16.65 -0.99
CA ALA A 380 -25.49 17.44 0.20
C ALA A 380 -24.42 18.51 0.52
N GLU A 381 -23.13 18.20 0.34
CA GLU A 381 -22.03 19.15 0.56
C GLU A 381 -22.01 20.25 -0.52
N LYS A 382 -22.33 19.91 -1.77
CA LYS A 382 -22.46 20.90 -2.87
C LYS A 382 -23.64 21.84 -2.66
N GLU A 383 -24.79 21.33 -2.23
CA GLU A 383 -25.94 22.15 -1.87
C GLU A 383 -25.66 23.03 -0.65
N GLY A 384 -25.00 22.48 0.38
CA GLY A 384 -24.59 23.23 1.57
C GLY A 384 -23.57 24.34 1.26
N LYS A 385 -22.58 24.09 0.40
CA LYS A 385 -21.61 25.11 -0.06
C LYS A 385 -22.26 26.17 -0.93
N ALA A 386 -23.12 25.80 -1.88
CA ALA A 386 -23.82 26.77 -2.72
C ALA A 386 -24.73 27.70 -1.90
N VAL A 387 -25.41 27.16 -0.88
CA VAL A 387 -26.25 27.96 0.04
C VAL A 387 -25.39 28.83 0.97
N ALA A 388 -24.26 28.34 1.48
CA ALA A 388 -23.34 29.12 2.32
C ALA A 388 -22.61 30.22 1.53
N GLU A 389 -22.23 29.97 0.28
CA GLU A 389 -21.60 30.93 -0.63
C GLU A 389 -22.57 32.01 -1.08
N ALA A 390 -23.85 31.66 -1.32
CA ALA A 390 -24.91 32.63 -1.61
C ALA A 390 -25.19 33.55 -0.40
N LYS A 391 -25.15 33.01 0.82
CA LYS A 391 -25.42 33.76 2.06
C LYS A 391 -24.26 34.69 2.48
N LEU A 392 -23.03 34.36 2.10
CA LEU A 392 -21.85 35.19 2.38
C LEU A 392 -21.70 36.37 1.39
N ALA A 393 -22.19 36.21 0.16
CA ALA A 393 -22.21 37.27 -0.84
C ALA A 393 -23.18 38.43 -0.52
N GLU A 394 -24.05 38.26 0.48
CA GLU A 394 -25.19 39.15 0.76
C GLU A 394 -24.93 40.25 1.81
N THR A 395 -23.68 40.49 2.25
CA THR A 395 -23.43 41.31 3.46
C THR A 395 -22.44 42.48 3.38
N PHE A 396 -21.94 42.86 2.20
CA PHE A 396 -21.15 44.11 2.08
C PHE A 396 -21.56 44.93 0.86
N ALA A 397 -21.82 46.22 1.07
CA ALA A 397 -22.24 47.16 0.03
C ALA A 397 -21.19 47.29 -1.08
N ASP A 398 -21.66 47.40 -2.32
CA ASP A 398 -20.82 47.71 -3.47
C ASP A 398 -20.33 49.15 -3.39
N ILE A 399 -19.10 49.41 -3.86
CA ILE A 399 -18.52 50.74 -3.86
C ILE A 399 -18.58 51.28 -5.29
N GLU A 400 -19.39 52.29 -5.49
CA GLU A 400 -19.53 53.01 -6.74
C GLU A 400 -18.73 54.32 -6.70
N CYS A 401 -17.79 54.46 -7.63
CA CYS A 401 -16.96 55.65 -7.79
C CYS A 401 -17.37 56.34 -9.09
N ARG A 402 -17.97 57.54 -9.01
CA ARG A 402 -18.36 58.36 -10.17
C ARG A 402 -17.70 59.72 -10.11
N GLY A 403 -17.08 60.16 -11.20
CA GLY A 403 -16.27 61.36 -11.22
C GLY A 403 -16.02 61.91 -12.60
N ALA A 404 -15.20 62.95 -12.67
CA ALA A 404 -14.69 63.48 -13.93
C ALA A 404 -13.21 63.87 -13.78
N ASP A 405 -12.52 63.98 -14.91
CA ASP A 405 -11.16 64.52 -14.99
C ASP A 405 -11.16 66.06 -15.11
N ASP A 406 -9.97 66.64 -15.21
CA ASP A 406 -9.75 68.10 -15.33
C ASP A 406 -10.33 68.70 -16.63
N MET A 407 -10.62 67.87 -17.62
CA MET A 407 -11.29 68.25 -18.88
C MET A 407 -12.81 68.05 -18.82
N GLY A 408 -13.35 67.57 -17.69
CA GLY A 408 -14.77 67.32 -17.50
C GLY A 408 -15.27 66.02 -18.14
N VAL A 409 -14.38 65.12 -18.58
CA VAL A 409 -14.79 63.80 -19.11
C VAL A 409 -15.18 62.90 -17.94
N ALA A 410 -16.35 62.28 -18.03
CA ALA A 410 -16.88 61.44 -16.97
C ALA A 410 -16.17 60.08 -16.92
N HIS A 411 -15.86 59.63 -15.70
CA HIS A 411 -15.28 58.32 -15.40
C HIS A 411 -16.06 57.66 -14.27
N ALA A 412 -16.25 56.34 -14.37
CA ALA A 412 -16.87 55.56 -13.31
C ALA A 412 -16.29 54.15 -13.23
N PHE A 413 -16.19 53.62 -12.02
CA PHE A 413 -15.88 52.21 -11.79
C PHE A 413 -16.50 51.71 -10.50
N ASN A 414 -16.73 50.40 -10.42
CA ASN A 414 -17.33 49.76 -9.26
C ASN A 414 -16.37 48.75 -8.66
N VAL A 415 -16.27 48.74 -7.33
CA VAL A 415 -15.62 47.69 -6.56
C VAL A 415 -16.72 46.92 -5.84
N THR A 416 -17.03 45.71 -6.28
CA THR A 416 -18.13 44.95 -5.67
C THR A 416 -17.73 44.42 -4.29
N GLY A 417 -18.67 44.38 -3.35
CA GLY A 417 -18.45 43.81 -2.02
C GLY A 417 -17.99 42.35 -2.10
N ALA A 418 -18.56 41.59 -3.05
CA ALA A 418 -18.13 40.23 -3.36
C ALA A 418 -16.68 40.14 -3.86
N ALA A 419 -16.19 41.10 -4.64
CA ALA A 419 -14.79 41.12 -5.09
C ALA A 419 -13.83 41.37 -3.93
N LEU A 420 -14.17 42.27 -3.00
CA LEU A 420 -13.38 42.54 -1.81
C LEU A 420 -13.32 41.35 -0.85
N LEU A 421 -14.44 40.65 -0.66
CA LEU A 421 -14.51 39.45 0.19
C LEU A 421 -13.69 38.28 -0.39
N ARG A 422 -13.66 38.13 -1.72
CA ARG A 422 -12.91 37.05 -2.39
C ARG A 422 -11.40 37.32 -2.52
N ALA A 423 -10.98 38.56 -2.39
CA ALA A 423 -9.59 38.98 -2.52
C ALA A 423 -9.09 39.62 -1.21
N PRO A 424 -8.75 38.82 -0.17
CA PRO A 424 -8.24 39.36 1.10
C PRO A 424 -6.94 40.15 0.94
N GLN A 425 -6.15 39.84 -0.10
CA GLN A 425 -4.97 40.61 -0.50
C GLN A 425 -5.30 41.97 -1.16
N GLY A 426 -6.57 42.24 -1.48
CA GLY A 426 -7.08 43.48 -2.07
C GLY A 426 -7.43 43.43 -3.56
N VAL A 427 -8.26 44.37 -3.99
CA VAL A 427 -8.68 44.58 -5.40
C VAL A 427 -7.94 45.80 -5.94
N ILE A 428 -7.22 45.65 -7.05
CA ILE A 428 -6.39 46.73 -7.63
C ILE A 428 -7.14 47.42 -8.76
N VAL A 429 -7.18 48.76 -8.70
CA VAL A 429 -7.58 49.66 -9.80
C VAL A 429 -6.33 50.20 -10.48
N GLY A 430 -6.32 50.22 -11.80
CA GLY A 430 -5.18 50.72 -12.58
C GLY A 430 -5.41 50.69 -14.08
N ARG A 431 -4.40 51.09 -14.85
CA ARG A 431 -4.49 51.22 -16.31
C ARG A 431 -4.17 49.93 -17.08
N GLN A 432 -3.65 48.89 -16.43
CA GLN A 432 -3.25 47.64 -17.11
C GLN A 432 -4.00 46.40 -16.60
N PRO A 433 -4.62 45.59 -17.49
CA PRO A 433 -5.32 44.36 -17.11
C PRO A 433 -4.44 43.30 -16.44
N GLN A 434 -3.12 43.29 -16.72
CA GLN A 434 -2.20 42.32 -16.13
C GLN A 434 -1.97 42.54 -14.63
N THR A 435 -2.19 43.76 -14.15
CA THR A 435 -1.86 44.17 -12.77
C THR A 435 -3.06 44.71 -12.00
N ALA A 436 -4.15 45.07 -12.69
CA ALA A 436 -5.35 45.64 -12.09
C ALA A 436 -6.58 44.80 -12.46
N ALA A 437 -7.40 44.50 -11.46
CA ALA A 437 -8.68 43.83 -11.63
C ALA A 437 -9.75 44.78 -12.18
N ILE A 438 -9.64 46.07 -11.88
CA ILE A 438 -10.52 47.13 -12.38
C ILE A 438 -9.69 48.07 -13.26
N LEU A 439 -10.14 48.20 -14.51
CA LEU A 439 -9.43 48.98 -15.51
C LEU A 439 -9.94 50.43 -15.54
N LEU A 440 -9.06 51.37 -15.24
CA LEU A 440 -9.31 52.81 -15.37
C LEU A 440 -8.39 53.37 -16.46
N ASN A 441 -8.94 53.51 -17.67
CA ASN A 441 -8.17 53.85 -18.86
C ASN A 441 -7.96 55.36 -18.99
N HIS A 442 -6.97 55.88 -18.27
CA HIS A 442 -6.60 57.30 -18.34
C HIS A 442 -5.08 57.47 -18.28
N PRO A 443 -4.45 58.33 -19.11
CA PRO A 443 -2.99 58.45 -19.19
C PRO A 443 -2.29 58.70 -17.85
N GLU A 444 -2.95 59.42 -16.95
CA GLU A 444 -2.41 59.76 -15.63
C GLU A 444 -2.62 58.68 -14.56
N VAL A 445 -3.23 57.55 -14.92
CA VAL A 445 -3.39 56.39 -14.05
C VAL A 445 -2.25 55.40 -14.30
N SER A 446 -1.48 55.09 -13.26
CA SER A 446 -0.46 54.04 -13.27
C SER A 446 -1.03 52.63 -13.53
N ARG A 447 -0.14 51.71 -13.95
CA ARG A 447 -0.49 50.33 -14.35
C ARG A 447 -1.23 49.56 -13.25
N ALA A 448 -0.68 49.61 -12.04
CA ALA A 448 -1.37 49.35 -10.78
C ALA A 448 -1.35 50.67 -10.00
N HIS A 449 -2.52 51.21 -9.65
CA HIS A 449 -2.61 52.55 -9.08
C HIS A 449 -3.00 52.51 -7.61
N LEU A 450 -4.22 52.04 -7.34
CA LEU A 450 -4.82 52.08 -6.02
C LEU A 450 -5.36 50.70 -5.67
N LYS A 451 -5.08 50.22 -4.46
CA LYS A 451 -5.56 48.93 -3.96
C LYS A 451 -6.62 49.15 -2.90
N PHE A 452 -7.78 48.53 -3.08
CA PHE A 452 -8.86 48.48 -2.11
C PHE A 452 -8.74 47.21 -1.27
N THR A 453 -8.87 47.32 0.05
CA THR A 453 -8.90 46.17 0.97
C THR A 453 -10.08 46.30 1.92
N LEU A 454 -10.66 45.16 2.30
CA LEU A 454 -11.72 45.07 3.29
C LEU A 454 -11.17 44.38 4.54
N THR A 455 -11.12 45.11 5.64
CA THR A 455 -10.64 44.60 6.94
C THR A 455 -11.62 45.03 8.02
N ASN A 456 -12.07 44.10 8.87
CA ASN A 456 -13.02 44.38 9.96
C ASN A 456 -14.27 45.18 9.50
N ASN A 457 -14.82 44.82 8.34
CA ASN A 457 -15.97 45.48 7.72
C ASN A 457 -15.75 46.97 7.36
N GLN A 458 -14.49 47.39 7.22
CA GLN A 458 -14.10 48.75 6.81
C GLN A 458 -13.25 48.68 5.54
N VAL A 459 -13.49 49.61 4.63
CA VAL A 459 -12.74 49.72 3.37
C VAL A 459 -11.54 50.61 3.60
N PHE A 460 -10.39 50.14 3.11
CA PHE A 460 -9.17 50.90 3.06
C PHE A 460 -8.67 50.99 1.62
N VAL A 461 -7.98 52.08 1.32
CA VAL A 461 -7.28 52.31 0.06
C VAL A 461 -5.80 52.53 0.32
N GLU A 462 -4.97 52.03 -0.58
CA GLU A 462 -3.51 52.15 -0.55
C GLU A 462 -3.00 52.59 -1.93
N ASP A 463 -2.28 53.71 -1.99
CA ASP A 463 -1.56 54.11 -3.20
C ASP A 463 -0.32 53.24 -3.38
N LEU A 464 -0.17 52.64 -4.56
CA LEU A 464 0.88 51.65 -4.85
C LEU A 464 2.20 52.27 -5.32
N GLY A 465 2.50 53.51 -4.90
CA GLY A 465 3.72 54.23 -5.29
C GLY A 465 3.59 54.85 -6.67
N THR A 466 2.45 55.50 -6.92
CA THR A 466 2.05 55.95 -8.25
C THR A 466 2.69 57.28 -8.63
N THR A 467 2.81 57.55 -9.93
CA THR A 467 3.49 58.75 -10.44
C THR A 467 2.73 60.03 -10.08
N ASN A 468 1.42 60.03 -10.25
CA ASN A 468 0.58 61.21 -10.01
C ASN A 468 -0.06 61.20 -8.61
N GLY A 469 0.01 60.09 -7.90
CA GLY A 469 -0.52 59.92 -6.56
C GLY A 469 -2.05 59.77 -6.52
N SER A 470 -2.53 59.47 -5.32
CA SER A 470 -3.94 59.42 -4.98
C SER A 470 -4.22 60.27 -3.74
N SER A 471 -5.45 60.74 -3.56
CA SER A 471 -5.86 61.49 -2.36
C SER A 471 -7.27 61.09 -1.92
N VAL A 472 -7.54 61.21 -0.62
CA VAL A 472 -8.89 61.05 -0.03
C VAL A 472 -9.25 62.36 0.64
N ASN A 473 -10.39 62.94 0.25
CA ASN A 473 -10.88 64.24 0.71
C ASN A 473 -9.83 65.36 0.56
N GLY A 474 -9.09 65.35 -0.55
CA GLY A 474 -8.04 66.32 -0.85
C GLY A 474 -6.71 66.08 -0.10
N VAL A 475 -6.68 65.14 0.86
CA VAL A 475 -5.45 64.77 1.58
C VAL A 475 -4.71 63.70 0.80
N ARG A 476 -3.50 64.04 0.31
CA ARG A 476 -2.67 63.12 -0.48
C ARG A 476 -2.25 61.90 0.33
N LEU A 477 -2.40 60.72 -0.25
CA LEU A 477 -1.98 59.45 0.35
C LEU A 477 -0.45 59.32 0.31
N VAL A 478 0.11 58.74 1.36
CA VAL A 478 1.51 58.31 1.39
C VAL A 478 1.58 56.91 0.76
N ALA A 479 2.51 56.71 -0.19
CA ALA A 479 2.68 55.43 -0.85
C ALA A 479 2.81 54.27 0.15
N HIS A 480 2.11 53.17 -0.11
CA HIS A 480 2.05 51.96 0.72
C HIS A 480 1.48 52.12 2.13
N LYS A 481 0.91 53.29 2.45
CA LYS A 481 0.19 53.51 3.70
C LYS A 481 -1.31 53.46 3.43
N VAL A 482 -2.01 52.62 4.20
CA VAL A 482 -3.47 52.50 4.10
C VAL A 482 -4.17 53.75 4.65
N ALA A 483 -5.23 54.18 3.97
CA ALA A 483 -6.17 55.18 4.42
C ALA A 483 -7.60 54.63 4.38
N ARG A 484 -8.40 54.95 5.38
CA ARG A 484 -9.79 54.50 5.44
C ARG A 484 -10.63 55.26 4.42
N LEU A 485 -11.50 54.54 3.71
CA LEU A 485 -12.47 55.11 2.77
C LEU A 485 -13.89 54.87 3.28
N THR A 486 -14.72 55.90 3.21
CA THR A 486 -16.09 55.90 3.73
C THR A 486 -17.09 56.42 2.69
N ASN A 487 -18.37 56.11 2.89
CA ASN A 487 -19.43 56.58 2.02
C ASN A 487 -19.50 58.11 2.00
N GLY A 488 -19.56 58.69 0.80
CA GLY A 488 -19.56 60.13 0.59
C GLY A 488 -18.18 60.77 0.47
N ASP A 489 -17.10 60.02 0.63
CA ASP A 489 -15.74 60.55 0.44
C ASP A 489 -15.48 60.96 -1.01
N THR A 490 -14.50 61.86 -1.18
CA THR A 490 -13.96 62.24 -2.48
C THR A 490 -12.62 61.56 -2.66
N LEU A 491 -12.51 60.66 -3.64
CA LEU A 491 -11.29 59.92 -3.95
C LEU A 491 -10.71 60.44 -5.26
N THR A 492 -9.46 60.94 -5.22
CA THR A 492 -8.74 61.34 -6.43
C THR A 492 -7.70 60.29 -6.80
N ILE A 493 -7.66 59.87 -8.06
CA ILE A 493 -6.70 58.93 -8.64
C ILE A 493 -6.05 59.63 -9.84
N GLY A 494 -4.77 60.00 -9.72
CA GLY A 494 -4.14 60.92 -10.66
C GLY A 494 -4.88 62.25 -10.71
N LYS A 495 -5.46 62.59 -11.87
CA LYS A 495 -6.29 63.80 -12.06
C LYS A 495 -7.80 63.57 -12.06
N ILE A 496 -8.24 62.33 -11.87
CA ILE A 496 -9.66 62.02 -11.88
C ILE A 496 -10.17 62.06 -10.45
N THR A 497 -11.23 62.84 -10.20
CA THR A 497 -11.83 62.96 -8.87
C THR A 497 -13.20 62.30 -8.85
N PHE A 498 -13.34 61.27 -8.00
CA PHE A 498 -14.53 60.45 -7.84
C PHE A 498 -15.26 60.77 -6.53
N LYS A 499 -16.58 60.85 -6.60
CA LYS A 499 -17.46 60.73 -5.44
C LYS A 499 -17.69 59.24 -5.16
N VAL A 500 -17.44 58.83 -3.92
CA VAL A 500 -17.58 57.44 -3.48
C VAL A 500 -18.95 57.23 -2.85
N THR A 501 -19.70 56.25 -3.35
CA THR A 501 -21.02 55.87 -2.83
C THR A 501 -21.02 54.38 -2.50
N PHE A 502 -21.47 54.00 -1.31
CA PHE A 502 -21.66 52.61 -0.92
C PHE A 502 -23.13 52.24 -1.20
N VAL A 503 -23.35 51.32 -2.13
CA VAL A 503 -24.67 50.93 -2.65
C VAL A 503 -25.03 49.54 -2.13
N GLY A 504 -26.18 49.42 -1.46
CA GLY A 504 -26.65 48.15 -0.88
C GLY A 504 -26.22 47.88 0.56
N ALA A 505 -26.18 48.92 1.40
CA ALA A 505 -26.08 48.78 2.86
C ALA A 505 -27.46 48.55 3.50
#